data_AF-A0A4S5BXL0-F1
#
_entry.id   AF-A0A4S5BXL0-F1
#
_cell.length_a   1.000
_cell.length_b   1.000
_cell.length_c   1.000
_cell.angle_alpha   90.00
_cell.angle_beta   90.00
_cell.angle_gamma   90.00
#
_symmetry.space_group_name_H-M   'P 1'
#
loop_
_entity.id
_entity.type
_entity.pdbx_description
1 polymer ?
#
loop_
_entity_poly.entity_id
_entity_poly.type
_entity_poly.pdbx_seq_one_letter_code
_entity_poly.pdbx_strand_id
1 'polypeptide(L)' 'HRTLLDEHFRIKGRTTWYESVEQMQTDLDSYLEHYNTQRPHQGRMMEGQTPYSMFKKGLKLIPKEVRSKVA' A
#
# COMPACT_ATOMS: atom_id res chain seq x y z
N HIS A 1 13.42 -1.58 -8.71
CA HIS A 1 12.33 -1.17 -7.80
C HIS A 1 12.21 0.34 -7.84
N ARG A 2 10.99 0.89 -7.93
CA ARG A 2 10.73 2.32 -7.78
C ARG A 2 10.28 2.60 -6.35
N THR A 3 10.59 3.79 -5.83
CA THR A 3 10.18 4.20 -4.49
C THR A 3 8.77 4.80 -4.50
N LEU A 4 8.13 4.94 -3.32
CA LEU A 4 6.84 5.63 -3.21
C LEU A 4 6.92 7.08 -3.70
N LEU A 5 8.06 7.75 -3.47
CA LEU A 5 8.35 9.07 -4.02
C LEU A 5 8.30 9.07 -5.56
N ASP A 6 8.83 8.03 -6.21
CA ASP A 6 8.85 7.90 -7.67
C ASP A 6 7.49 7.53 -8.26
N GLU A 7 6.75 6.62 -7.61
CA GLU A 7 5.49 6.10 -8.14
C GLU A 7 4.29 7.02 -7.86
N HIS A 8 4.34 7.83 -6.79
CA HIS A 8 3.23 8.69 -6.39
C HIS A 8 3.61 10.18 -6.42
N PHE A 9 4.44 10.64 -5.47
CA PHE A 9 4.63 12.07 -5.24
C PHE A 9 5.28 12.82 -6.41
N ARG A 10 6.27 12.24 -7.10
CA ARG A 10 6.89 12.86 -8.29
C ARG A 10 5.93 12.97 -9.47
N ILE A 11 4.90 12.12 -9.54
CA ILE A 11 3.89 12.19 -10.59
C ILE A 11 2.84 13.22 -10.23
N LYS A 12 2.26 13.09 -9.04
CA LYS A 12 1.19 13.97 -8.55
C LYS A 12 1.63 15.40 -8.33
N GLY A 13 2.85 15.62 -7.83
CA GLY A 13 3.42 16.95 -7.66
C GLY A 13 3.66 17.72 -8.97
N ARG A 14 3.53 17.08 -10.15
CA ARG A 14 3.54 17.78 -11.45
C ARG A 14 2.19 18.35 -11.84
N THR A 15 1.09 17.81 -11.30
CA THR A 15 -0.27 18.18 -11.66
C THR A 15 -1.00 18.91 -10.54
N THR A 16 -0.56 18.72 -9.30
CA THR A 16 -1.25 19.19 -8.11
C THR A 16 -0.27 19.99 -7.25
N TRP A 17 -0.65 21.23 -6.95
CA TRP A 17 -0.05 22.01 -5.88
C TRP A 17 -0.86 21.75 -4.60
N TYR A 18 -0.21 21.25 -3.56
CA TYR A 18 -0.87 20.97 -2.29
C TYR A 18 -0.81 22.22 -1.41
N GLU A 19 -1.96 22.64 -0.89
CA GLU A 19 -2.06 23.80 0.00
C GLU A 19 -1.92 23.42 1.47
N SER A 20 -2.05 22.12 1.79
CA SER A 20 -1.87 21.60 3.14
C SER A 20 -1.35 20.16 3.14
N VAL A 21 -0.85 19.72 4.30
CA VAL A 21 -0.39 18.34 4.51
C VAL A 21 -1.56 17.36 4.46
N GLU A 22 -2.74 17.76 4.93
CA GLU A 22 -3.95 16.95 4.94
C GLU A 22 -4.42 16.61 3.51
N GLN A 23 -4.29 17.56 2.58
CA GLN A 23 -4.58 17.33 1.17
C GLN A 23 -3.59 16.33 0.56
N MET A 24 -2.30 16.45 0.90
CA MET A 24 -1.27 15.51 0.49
C MET A 24 -1.51 14.11 1.07
N GLN A 25 -1.93 14.03 2.33
CA GLN A 25 -2.26 12.78 3.02
C GLN A 25 -3.45 12.09 2.34
N THR A 26 -4.50 12.83 1.99
CA THR A 26 -5.69 12.27 1.32
C THR A 26 -5.34 11.62 -0.02
N ASP A 27 -4.48 12.27 -0.82
CA ASP A 27 -4.03 11.72 -2.11
C ASP A 27 -3.11 10.50 -1.92
N LEU A 28 -2.26 10.52 -0.89
CA LEU A 28 -1.44 9.38 -0.51
C LEU A 28 -2.29 8.18 -0.07
N ASP A 29 -3.29 8.40 0.77
CA ASP A 29 -4.19 7.36 1.27
C ASP A 29 -4.93 6.69 0.11
N SER A 30 -5.44 7.50 -0.84
CA SER A 30 -6.08 7.02 -2.07
C SER A 30 -5.12 6.16 -2.91
N TYR A 31 -3.85 6.59 -3.04
CA TYR A 31 -2.84 5.81 -3.75
C TYR A 31 -2.52 4.48 -3.03
N LEU A 32 -2.37 4.50 -1.71
CA LEU A 32 -2.08 3.30 -0.91
C LEU A 32 -3.24 2.31 -0.96
N GLU A 33 -4.49 2.78 -0.93
CA GLU A 33 -5.65 1.92 -1.12
C GLU A 33 -5.58 1.20 -2.46
N HIS A 34 -5.37 1.93 -3.56
CA HIS A 34 -5.23 1.35 -4.88
C HIS A 34 -4.06 0.35 -4.96
N TYR A 35 -2.88 0.76 -4.49
CA TYR A 35 -1.67 -0.08 -4.51
C TYR A 35 -1.88 -1.39 -3.73
N ASN A 36 -2.46 -1.31 -2.53
CA ASN A 36 -2.59 -2.47 -1.65
C ASN A 36 -3.74 -3.39 -2.04
N THR A 37 -4.83 -2.85 -2.60
CA THR A 37 -6.08 -3.59 -2.75
C THR A 37 -6.47 -3.89 -4.20
N GLN A 38 -5.99 -3.10 -5.17
CA GLN A 38 -6.41 -3.20 -6.56
C GLN A 38 -5.28 -3.59 -7.51
N ARG A 39 -4.03 -3.21 -7.22
CA ARG A 39 -2.88 -3.49 -8.10
C ARG A 39 -2.34 -4.91 -7.87
N PRO A 40 -2.43 -5.82 -8.86
CA PRO A 40 -1.78 -7.13 -8.77
C PRO A 40 -0.27 -6.99 -8.99
N HIS A 41 0.52 -7.76 -8.25
CA HIS A 41 1.97 -7.81 -8.46
C HIS A 41 2.43 -9.22 -8.79
N GLN A 42 3.41 -9.33 -9.69
CA GLN A 42 4.13 -10.57 -9.99
C GLN A 42 5.46 -10.68 -9.21
N GLY A 43 5.62 -9.88 -8.16
CA GLY A 43 6.79 -9.93 -7.30
C GLY A 43 6.91 -11.25 -6.53
N ARG A 44 7.97 -11.39 -5.74
CA ARG A 44 8.25 -12.58 -4.93
C ARG A 44 7.03 -12.99 -4.11
N MET A 45 6.57 -14.23 -4.28
CA MET A 45 5.43 -14.83 -3.57
C MET A 45 4.10 -14.10 -3.76
N MET A 46 3.98 -13.22 -4.76
CA MET A 46 2.74 -12.47 -4.99
C MET A 46 1.81 -13.19 -5.96
N GLU A 47 2.32 -13.96 -6.92
CA GLU A 47 1.51 -14.79 -7.84
C GLU A 47 0.36 -14.01 -8.53
N GLY A 48 0.56 -12.73 -8.85
CA GLY A 48 -0.47 -11.89 -9.45
C GLY A 48 -1.56 -11.43 -8.47
N GLN A 49 -1.41 -11.69 -7.18
CA GLN A 49 -2.30 -11.21 -6.12
C GLN A 49 -1.92 -9.80 -5.68
N THR A 50 -2.87 -9.12 -5.04
CA THR A 50 -2.64 -7.80 -4.43
C THR A 50 -1.90 -7.93 -3.10
N PRO A 51 -1.14 -6.91 -2.67
CA PRO A 51 -0.38 -6.97 -1.42
C PRO A 51 -1.25 -7.27 -0.20
N TYR A 52 -2.43 -6.66 -0.14
CA TYR A 52 -3.36 -6.87 0.96
C TYR A 52 -3.92 -8.31 1.00
N SER A 53 -4.18 -8.91 -0.18
CA SER A 53 -4.60 -10.31 -0.26
C SER A 53 -3.53 -11.24 0.32
N MET A 54 -2.27 -11.04 -0.07
CA MET A 54 -1.14 -11.85 0.41
C MET A 54 -0.87 -11.62 1.89
N PHE A 55 -0.95 -10.38 2.38
CA PHE A 55 -0.84 -10.07 3.79
C PHE A 55 -1.88 -10.81 4.62
N LYS A 56 -3.16 -10.80 4.21
CA LYS A 56 -4.24 -11.57 4.88
C LYS A 56 -3.99 -13.08 4.86
N LYS A 57 -3.45 -13.63 3.78
CA LYS A 57 -3.04 -15.05 3.73
C LYS A 57 -1.94 -15.34 4.74
N GLY A 58 -0.92 -14.48 4.81
CA GLY A 58 0.18 -14.60 5.76
C GLY A 58 -0.29 -14.52 7.22
N LEU A 59 -1.22 -13.61 7.53
CA LEU A 59 -1.81 -13.54 8.87
C LEU A 59 -2.39 -14.87 9.30
N LYS A 60 -3.09 -15.60 8.41
CA LYS A 60 -3.70 -16.90 8.72
C LYS A 60 -2.69 -17.95 9.22
N LEU A 61 -1.42 -17.83 8.82
CA LEU A 61 -0.34 -18.73 9.22
C LEU A 61 0.16 -18.48 10.65
N ILE A 62 -0.07 -17.29 11.20
CA ILE A 62 0.37 -16.90 12.53
C ILE A 62 -0.65 -17.39 13.58
N PRO A 63 -0.26 -18.07 14.67
CA PRO A 63 -1.17 -18.47 15.75
C PRO A 63 -1.94 -17.27 16.33
N LYS A 64 -3.22 -17.45 16.65
CA LYS A 64 -4.12 -16.37 17.09
C LYS A 64 -3.64 -15.67 18.36
N GLU A 65 -3.04 -16.41 19.28
CA GLU A 65 -2.46 -15.93 20.55
C GLU A 65 -1.31 -14.93 20.36
N VAL A 66 -0.58 -15.05 19.24
CA VAL A 66 0.52 -14.14 18.88
C VAL A 66 -0.04 -12.87 18.24
N ARG A 67 -1.13 -12.98 17.46
CA ARG A 67 -1.76 -11.83 16.80
C ARG A 67 -2.32 -10.81 17.78
N SER A 68 -2.92 -11.26 18.88
CA SER A 68 -3.56 -10.39 19.88
C SER A 68 -2.60 -9.62 20.78
N LYS A 69 -1.29 -9.88 20.69
CA LYS A 69 -0.26 -9.18 21.48
C LYS A 69 0.38 -8.00 20.74
N VAL A 70 0.07 -7.83 19.45
CA VAL A 70 0.74 -6.87 18.55
C VAL A 70 -0.23 -5.80 18.01
N ALA A 71 -1.54 -5.97 18.24
CA ALA A 71 -2.57 -4.97 17.95
C ALA A 71 -2.89 -4.17 19.22
#